data_AF-A0A2V7YCL6-F1
#
_entry.id   AF-A0A2V7YCL6-F1
#
_cell.length_a   1.000
_cell.length_b   1.000
_cell.length_c   1.000
_cell.angle_alpha   90.00
_cell.angle_beta   90.00
_cell.angle_gamma   90.00
#
_symmetry.space_group_name_H-M   'P 1'
#
loop_
_entity.id
_entity.type
_entity.pdbx_description
1 polymer ?
#
loop_
_entity_poly.entity_id
_entity_poly.type
_entity_poly.pdbx_seq_one_letter_code
_entity_poly.pdbx_strand_id
1 'polypeptide(L)'
;MNLTLKRESLTNVDDAAGRWQFEGGEVFQEGKHVAEYASTKQVVHKGTEAQNTAMLTVTLFFLGQKPAENLTLQGDDDFNSGGEIGSVSAASSAYAAHIGKQFKRTGDTLVIG
;
A
#
# COMPACT_ATOMS: atom_id res chain seq x y z
N MET A 1 11.28 -6.87 5.66
CA MET A 1 10.51 -7.71 4.73
C MET A 1 10.61 -7.10 3.34
N ASN A 2 11.12 -7.85 2.35
CA ASN A 2 11.26 -7.40 0.97
C ASN A 2 10.21 -8.11 0.12
N LEU A 3 9.36 -7.34 -0.55
CA LEU A 3 8.21 -7.82 -1.30
C LEU A 3 8.21 -7.21 -2.71
N THR A 4 7.61 -7.93 -3.65
CA THR A 4 7.30 -7.43 -5.00
C THR A 4 5.79 -7.43 -5.18
N LEU A 5 5.21 -6.28 -5.50
CA LEU A 5 3.80 -6.12 -5.81
C LEU A 5 3.61 -6.18 -7.32
N LYS A 6 2.84 -7.14 -7.79
CA LYS A 6 2.44 -7.25 -9.19
C LYS A 6 1.02 -6.71 -9.32
N ARG A 7 0.90 -5.54 -9.93
CA ARG A 7 -0.39 -4.88 -10.13
C ARG A 7 -1.21 -5.60 -11.19
N GLU A 8 -2.38 -6.10 -10.79
CA GLU A 8 -3.37 -6.73 -11.67
C GLU A 8 -4.44 -5.74 -12.12
N SER A 9 -4.76 -4.74 -11.28
CA SER A 9 -5.80 -3.76 -11.58
C SER A 9 -5.45 -2.37 -11.08
N LEU A 10 -5.92 -1.35 -11.82
CA LEU A 10 -5.90 0.06 -11.44
C LEU A 10 -7.17 0.72 -11.95
N THR A 11 -7.95 1.30 -11.04
CA THR A 11 -9.16 2.07 -11.37
C THR A 11 -9.06 3.47 -10.79
N ASN A 12 -9.26 4.48 -11.63
CA ASN A 12 -9.32 5.87 -11.20
C ASN A 12 -10.77 6.34 -11.13
N VAL A 13 -11.13 7.05 -10.06
CA VAL A 13 -12.45 7.65 -9.88
C VAL A 13 -12.25 9.11 -9.48
N ASP A 14 -12.74 10.03 -10.32
CA ASP A 14 -12.76 11.46 -10.04
C ASP A 14 -14.15 11.83 -9.48
N ASP A 15 -14.18 12.49 -8.33
CA ASP A 15 -15.39 12.97 -7.66
C ASP A 15 -15.22 14.42 -7.14
N ALA A 16 -16.22 14.93 -6.43
CA ALA A 16 -16.19 16.29 -5.90
C ALA A 16 -15.15 16.51 -4.77
N ALA A 17 -14.70 15.44 -4.10
CA ALA A 17 -13.68 15.50 -3.05
C ALA A 17 -12.26 15.42 -3.63
N GLY A 18 -12.10 14.79 -4.79
CA GLY A 18 -10.84 14.75 -5.53
C GLY A 18 -10.71 13.52 -6.41
N ARG A 19 -9.49 12.96 -6.47
CA ARG A 19 -9.18 11.77 -7.27
C ARG A 19 -8.86 10.60 -6.36
N TRP A 20 -9.60 9.52 -6.55
CA TRP A 20 -9.31 8.22 -5.98
C TRP A 20 -8.58 7.33 -6.99
N GLN A 21 -7.64 6.54 -6.49
CA GLN A 21 -7.04 5.44 -7.24
C GLN A 21 -7.17 4.16 -6.41
N PHE A 22 -7.75 3.14 -7.01
CA PHE A 22 -7.88 1.81 -6.42
C PHE A 22 -6.99 0.85 -7.19
N GLU A 23 -6.08 0.22 -6.46
CA GLU A 23 -5.11 -0.70 -7.03
C GLU A 23 -5.20 -2.04 -6.30
N GLY A 24 -5.06 -3.14 -7.03
CA GLY A 24 -4.98 -4.46 -6.42
C GLY A 24 -4.18 -5.44 -7.26
N GLY A 25 -3.69 -6.48 -6.61
CA GLY A 25 -2.93 -7.53 -7.28
C GLY A 25 -2.21 -8.45 -6.30
N GLU A 26 -1.19 -9.12 -6.82
CA GLU A 26 -0.46 -10.17 -6.13
C GLU A 26 0.80 -9.62 -5.42
N VAL A 27 1.23 -10.28 -4.36
CA VAL A 27 2.43 -9.97 -3.59
C VAL A 27 3.35 -11.17 -3.56
N PHE A 28 4.60 -10.95 -3.95
CA PHE A 28 5.63 -11.97 -3.98
C PHE A 28 6.72 -11.71 -2.94
N GLN A 29 7.23 -12.76 -2.33
CA GLN A 29 8.44 -12.74 -1.52
C GLN A 29 9.36 -13.83 -2.04
N GLU A 30 10.60 -13.45 -2.41
CA GLU A 30 11.58 -14.39 -2.97
C GLU A 30 11.03 -15.19 -4.17
N GLY A 31 10.20 -14.53 -5.00
CA GLY A 31 9.57 -15.12 -6.18
C GLY A 31 8.34 -16.01 -5.90
N LYS A 32 7.98 -16.23 -4.63
CA LYS A 32 6.77 -16.98 -4.25
C LYS A 32 5.61 -16.03 -4.01
N HIS A 33 4.44 -16.33 -4.58
CA HIS A 33 3.19 -15.62 -4.25
C HIS A 33 2.80 -15.89 -2.79
N VAL A 34 2.78 -14.86 -1.95
CA VAL A 34 2.56 -14.96 -0.49
C VAL A 34 1.35 -14.20 0.01
N ALA A 35 0.87 -13.19 -0.71
CA ALA A 35 -0.30 -12.39 -0.32
C ALA A 35 -0.98 -11.78 -1.55
N GLU A 36 -2.23 -11.40 -1.40
CA GLU A 36 -2.87 -10.41 -2.28
C GLU A 36 -2.73 -9.03 -1.62
N TYR A 37 -2.85 -7.95 -2.39
CA TYR A 37 -2.94 -6.61 -1.83
C TYR A 37 -4.10 -5.81 -2.41
N ALA A 38 -4.62 -4.90 -1.59
CA ALA A 38 -5.52 -3.84 -2.01
C ALA A 38 -4.93 -2.50 -1.54
N SER A 39 -4.89 -1.52 -2.43
CA SER A 39 -4.38 -0.18 -2.20
C SER A 39 -5.40 0.86 -2.60
N THR A 40 -5.49 1.92 -1.81
CA THR A 40 -6.31 3.09 -2.08
C THR A 40 -5.47 4.33 -1.91
N LYS A 41 -5.51 5.19 -2.92
CA LYS A 41 -4.87 6.51 -2.90
C LYS A 41 -5.92 7.59 -3.07
N GLN A 42 -5.78 8.69 -2.35
CA GLN A 42 -6.67 9.84 -2.48
C GLN A 42 -5.87 11.14 -2.60
N VAL A 43 -6.05 11.82 -3.74
CA VAL A 43 -5.69 13.23 -3.89
C VAL A 43 -6.90 14.04 -3.48
N VAL A 44 -6.75 14.89 -2.46
CA VAL A 44 -7.86 15.71 -1.94
C VAL A 44 -7.67 17.16 -2.41
N HIS A 45 -8.72 17.72 -3.02
CA HIS A 45 -8.70 19.11 -3.46
C HIS A 45 -8.40 20.07 -2.31
N LYS A 46 -7.48 21.00 -2.52
CA LYS A 46 -6.99 21.95 -1.49
C LYS A 46 -6.40 21.28 -0.24
N GLY A 47 -6.16 19.97 -0.27
CA GLY A 47 -5.59 19.19 0.84
C GLY A 47 -4.17 18.73 0.53
N THR A 48 -3.98 18.04 -0.59
CA THR A 48 -2.70 17.39 -0.92
C THR A 48 -1.96 18.03 -2.09
N GLU A 49 -2.60 18.98 -2.79
CA GLU A 49 -2.09 19.62 -4.01
C GLU A 49 -0.76 20.35 -3.81
N ALA A 50 -0.62 21.13 -2.73
CA ALA A 50 0.58 21.93 -2.47
C ALA A 50 1.84 21.07 -2.25
N GLN A 51 1.66 19.83 -1.81
CA GLN A 51 2.75 18.87 -1.62
C GLN A 51 2.88 17.89 -2.80
N ASN A 52 1.98 17.97 -3.79
CA ASN A 52 1.90 17.04 -4.91
C ASN A 52 1.90 15.57 -4.44
N THR A 53 1.00 15.26 -3.51
CA THR A 53 0.92 13.94 -2.86
C THR A 53 -0.50 13.38 -2.84
N ALA A 54 -0.65 12.10 -2.48
CA ALA A 54 -1.91 11.48 -2.11
C ALA A 54 -1.82 10.81 -0.75
N MET A 55 -2.93 10.79 -0.02
CA MET A 55 -3.11 9.87 1.10
C MET A 55 -3.05 8.44 0.59
N LEU A 56 -2.38 7.54 1.30
CA LEU A 56 -2.17 6.16 0.89
C LEU A 56 -2.58 5.19 2.01
N THR A 57 -3.32 4.15 1.64
CA THR A 57 -3.52 2.96 2.45
C THR A 57 -3.31 1.73 1.58
N VAL A 58 -2.48 0.79 2.05
CA VAL A 58 -2.26 -0.52 1.43
C VAL A 58 -2.54 -1.60 2.46
N THR A 59 -3.33 -2.62 2.14
CA THR A 59 -3.46 -3.81 2.99
C THR A 59 -3.00 -5.04 2.24
N LEU A 60 -2.09 -5.79 2.86
CA LEU A 60 -1.61 -7.09 2.39
C LEU A 60 -2.42 -8.19 3.09
N PHE A 61 -2.94 -9.15 2.33
CA PHE A 61 -3.72 -10.29 2.81
C PHE A 61 -2.95 -11.58 2.52
N PHE A 62 -2.28 -12.11 3.54
CA PHE A 62 -1.38 -13.26 3.39
C PHE A 62 -2.15 -14.57 3.16
N LEU A 63 -1.66 -15.36 2.21
CA LEU A 63 -2.26 -16.63 1.81
C LEU A 63 -2.09 -17.71 2.89
N GLY A 64 -3.03 -18.66 2.94
CA GLY A 64 -2.93 -19.89 3.74
C GLY A 64 -3.89 -19.99 4.92
N GLN A 65 -4.49 -18.89 5.38
CA GLN A 65 -5.48 -18.89 6.47
C GLN A 65 -6.81 -18.21 6.07
N LYS A 66 -7.87 -18.53 6.80
CA LYS A 66 -9.21 -17.94 6.68
C LYS A 66 -9.78 -17.65 8.08
N PRO A 67 -9.91 -16.38 8.52
CA PRO A 67 -9.55 -15.17 7.81
C PRO A 67 -8.04 -15.08 7.50
N ALA A 68 -7.67 -14.32 6.48
CA ALA A 68 -6.27 -14.09 6.15
C ALA A 68 -5.59 -13.26 7.25
N GLU A 69 -4.35 -13.62 7.59
CA GLU A 69 -3.47 -12.73 8.34
C GLU A 69 -3.13 -11.51 7.48
N ASN A 70 -3.03 -10.32 8.05
CA ASN A 70 -2.86 -9.09 7.28
C ASN A 70 -1.85 -8.09 7.87
N LEU A 71 -1.46 -7.15 7.00
CA LEU A 71 -0.71 -5.94 7.35
C LEU A 71 -1.33 -4.74 6.64
N THR A 72 -1.64 -3.68 7.37
CA THR A 72 -2.10 -2.40 6.80
C THR A 72 -1.00 -1.35 6.92
N LEU A 73 -0.59 -0.83 5.78
CA LEU A 73 0.36 0.25 5.61
C LEU A 73 -0.40 1.55 5.39
N GLN A 74 0.01 2.62 6.07
CA GLN A 74 -0.53 3.96 5.88
C GLN A 74 0.58 4.99 5.76
N GLY A 75 0.36 5.97 4.90
CA GLY A 75 1.29 7.05 4.65
C GLY A 75 0.90 7.87 3.42
N ASP A 76 1.87 8.21 2.60
CA ASP A 76 1.72 9.07 1.44
C ASP A 76 2.34 8.48 0.15
N ASP A 77 1.76 8.85 -0.98
CA ASP A 77 2.34 8.67 -2.32
C ASP A 77 2.85 10.03 -2.81
N ASP A 78 4.17 10.19 -2.91
CA ASP A 78 4.83 11.41 -3.35
C ASP A 78 5.04 11.38 -4.86
N PHE A 79 4.26 12.18 -5.58
CA PHE A 79 4.32 12.23 -7.04
C PHE A 79 5.58 12.90 -7.58
N ASN A 80 6.40 13.55 -6.74
CA ASN A 80 7.67 14.12 -7.18
C ASN A 80 8.74 13.04 -7.34
N SER A 81 8.78 12.07 -6.41
CA SER A 81 9.71 10.94 -6.47
C SER A 81 9.12 9.68 -7.11
N GLY A 82 7.79 9.59 -7.21
CA GLY A 82 7.07 8.38 -7.61
C GLY A 82 7.18 7.26 -6.56
N GLY A 83 7.50 7.63 -5.31
CA GLY A 83 7.68 6.73 -4.20
C GLY A 83 6.52 6.81 -3.20
N GLU A 84 6.22 5.68 -2.59
CA GLU A 84 5.27 5.62 -1.47
C GLU A 84 6.03 5.37 -0.18
N ILE A 85 5.69 6.09 0.89
CA ILE A 85 6.34 5.96 2.20
C ILE A 85 5.32 6.00 3.34
N GLY A 86 5.70 5.48 4.49
CA GLY A 86 4.87 5.53 5.69
C GLY A 86 5.23 4.43 6.67
N SER A 87 4.24 3.90 7.38
CA SER A 87 4.46 2.84 8.35
C SER A 87 3.35 1.78 8.37
N VAL A 88 3.65 0.64 8.96
CA VAL A 88 2.65 -0.38 9.29
C VAL A 88 1.78 0.15 10.43
N SER A 89 0.53 0.47 10.10
CA SER A 89 -0.46 1.05 11.02
C SER A 89 -1.26 0.00 11.79
N ALA A 90 -1.46 -1.18 11.20
CA ALA A 90 -2.16 -2.30 11.81
C ALA A 90 -1.65 -3.64 11.27
N ALA A 91 -1.78 -4.70 12.06
CA ALA A 91 -1.32 -6.04 11.72
C ALA A 91 -2.12 -7.09 12.48
N SER A 92 -2.31 -8.27 11.87
CA SER A 92 -2.69 -9.48 12.61
C SER A 92 -1.56 -9.90 13.56
N SER A 93 -1.88 -10.75 14.55
CA SER A 93 -0.93 -11.16 15.59
C SER A 93 0.35 -11.80 15.04
N ALA A 94 0.27 -12.56 13.94
CA ALA A 94 1.46 -13.17 13.34
C ALA A 94 2.48 -12.15 12.81
N TYR A 95 2.02 -10.92 12.51
CA TYR A 95 2.83 -9.85 11.96
C TYR A 95 2.93 -8.62 12.88
N ALA A 96 2.47 -8.72 14.13
CA ALA A 96 2.43 -7.59 15.07
C ALA A 96 3.81 -6.94 15.31
N ALA A 97 4.90 -7.71 15.17
CA ALA A 97 6.26 -7.19 15.25
C ALA A 97 6.61 -6.16 14.16
N HIS A 98 5.80 -6.04 13.11
CA HIS A 98 5.97 -5.04 12.05
C HIS A 98 5.25 -3.72 12.35
N ILE A 99 4.34 -3.64 13.32
CA ILE A 99 3.62 -2.40 13.65
C ILE A 99 4.61 -1.27 13.95
N GLY A 100 4.37 -0.09 13.38
CA GLY A 100 5.22 1.10 13.50
C GLY A 100 6.50 1.08 12.66
N LYS A 101 6.86 -0.06 12.06
CA LYS A 101 7.99 -0.11 11.15
C LYS A 101 7.70 0.67 9.88
N GLN A 102 8.73 1.36 9.38
CA GLN A 102 8.64 2.12 8.15
C GLN A 102 8.50 1.19 6.95
N PHE A 103 7.76 1.64 5.95
CA PHE A 103 7.80 1.06 4.62
C PHE A 103 8.24 2.09 3.59
N LYS A 104 8.79 1.57 2.49
CA LYS A 104 9.01 2.32 1.25
C LYS A 104 8.64 1.44 0.08
N ARG A 105 7.85 1.96 -0.85
CA ARG A 105 7.63 1.35 -2.16
C ARG A 105 8.19 2.23 -3.27
N THR A 106 8.84 1.61 -4.24
CA THR A 106 9.34 2.26 -5.46
C THR A 106 9.09 1.32 -6.63
N GLY A 107 8.24 1.74 -7.56
CA GLY A 107 7.68 0.85 -8.58
C GLY A 107 7.00 -0.36 -7.92
N ASP A 108 7.42 -1.56 -8.31
CA ASP A 108 6.85 -2.81 -7.83
C ASP A 108 7.53 -3.33 -6.55
N THR A 109 8.58 -2.67 -6.06
CA THR A 109 9.32 -3.13 -4.87
C THR A 109 8.78 -2.47 -3.62
N LEU A 110 8.36 -3.26 -2.64
CA LEU A 110 7.94 -2.81 -1.30
C LEU A 110 8.92 -3.35 -0.26
N VAL A 111 9.50 -2.46 0.53
CA VAL A 111 10.37 -2.79 1.66
C VAL A 111 9.72 -2.33 2.94
N ILE A 112 9.56 -3.23 3.91
CA ILE A 112 9.15 -2.93 5.29
C ILE A 112 10.36 -3.23 6.20
N GLY A 113 10.64 -2.36 7.17
CA GLY A 113 11.75 -2.56 8.13
C GLY A 113 11.65 -3.82 9.00
#